data_AF-A0A973ESX5-F1
#
_entry.id   AF-A0A973ESX5-F1
#
_cell.length_a   1.000
_cell.length_b   1.000
_cell.length_c   1.000
_cell.angle_alpha   90.00
_cell.angle_beta   90.00
_cell.angle_gamma   90.00
#
_symmetry.space_group_name_H-M   'P 1'
#
loop_
_entity.id
_entity.type
_entity.pdbx_description
1 polymer ?
#
loop_
_entity_poly.entity_id
_entity_poly.type
_entity_poly.pdbx_seq_one_letter_code
_entity_poly.pdbx_strand_id
1 'polypeptide(L)'
;MGRGRTGRSGLRRRAGPGHSRQEVRRHRLPQLAGTGIDELTQFKHVERPKDWNLPALKALFELLGLIPGTAQLVTQGNDRPVQQLQKAITEAVERLVLTQQDLQTGLFFWVRSLLPEDEIVKLRAKLDGSKTFLESLQAYTTPGKLKNLRYDVQEITGHRNGLQALEEIELLQELAGDLGSAASYLSTVQAVLPTDHEWNDKMKAVRDEVLDRIGDPVQRGTAGFRQQTQHKLNDLKKAYLRTYISMHVKARLGVNDDKRKARLMGDERLKDLQKLSIIDLMPRQHLSDFQNRLAALKSCFEMTEQELDASPLCPHCKFKPAAEPPGPPAAIILDNFDGEFDKLIEGWTQTLLTNLADPTTKTNLGLLKPAPRCSRAAPPLPRLR
;
A
#
# COMPACT_ATOMS: atom_id res chain seq x y z
N MET A 1 -78.84 -22.01 56.14
CA MET A 1 -78.47 -21.30 54.89
C MET A 1 -77.26 -20.41 55.19
N GLY A 2 -76.22 -20.46 54.33
CA GLY A 2 -74.99 -19.62 54.24
C GLY A 2 -74.25 -19.25 55.55
N ARG A 3 -73.12 -19.85 55.99
CA ARG A 3 -71.77 -20.07 55.40
C ARG A 3 -71.06 -18.81 54.88
N GLY A 4 -70.38 -18.10 55.78
CA GLY A 4 -69.21 -17.26 55.48
C GLY A 4 -67.91 -18.08 55.62
N ARG A 5 -67.08 -18.11 54.56
CA ARG A 5 -65.76 -18.75 54.54
C ARG A 5 -64.69 -17.66 54.55
N THR A 6 -63.98 -17.53 55.66
CA THR A 6 -62.68 -16.85 55.77
C THR A 6 -61.57 -17.75 55.20
N GLY A 7 -60.69 -17.13 54.43
CA GLY A 7 -59.64 -17.78 53.64
C GLY A 7 -58.56 -18.45 54.48
N ARG A 8 -58.22 -19.67 54.08
CA ARG A 8 -57.12 -20.50 54.57
C ARG A 8 -55.77 -19.92 54.15
N SER A 9 -54.91 -19.71 55.16
CA SER A 9 -53.55 -20.24 55.28
C SER A 9 -52.91 -20.85 54.02
N GLY A 10 -51.80 -20.25 53.58
CA GLY A 10 -50.94 -20.78 52.53
C GLY A 10 -49.48 -20.35 52.65
N LEU A 11 -48.90 -20.45 53.85
CA LEU A 11 -47.44 -20.47 53.99
C LEU A 11 -46.88 -21.73 53.32
N ARG A 12 -46.21 -21.57 52.18
CA ARG A 12 -45.20 -22.54 51.74
C ARG A 12 -43.83 -22.06 52.21
N ARG A 13 -43.44 -22.54 53.40
CA ARG A 13 -42.03 -22.62 53.81
C ARG A 13 -41.34 -23.63 52.89
N ARG A 14 -40.29 -23.21 52.19
CA ARG A 14 -39.18 -24.10 51.81
C ARG A 14 -38.04 -23.83 52.77
N ALA A 15 -37.65 -24.89 53.49
CA ALA A 15 -36.52 -24.91 54.39
C ALA A 15 -35.20 -25.01 53.60
N GLY A 16 -34.16 -24.39 54.14
CA GLY A 16 -32.75 -24.59 53.78
C GLY A 16 -31.87 -23.82 54.77
N PRO A 17 -30.95 -24.47 55.51
CA PRO A 17 -30.09 -23.81 56.47
C PRO A 17 -28.90 -23.21 55.71
N GLY A 18 -28.86 -21.90 55.61
CA GLY A 18 -27.74 -21.17 55.02
C GLY A 18 -27.77 -19.76 55.56
N HIS A 19 -26.71 -19.38 56.28
CA HIS A 19 -26.55 -18.05 56.87
C HIS A 19 -26.95 -16.95 55.89
N SER A 20 -28.12 -16.36 56.11
CA SER A 20 -28.52 -15.14 55.44
C SER A 20 -27.67 -14.02 56.05
N ARG A 21 -26.59 -13.63 55.37
CA ARG A 21 -25.84 -12.41 55.67
C ARG A 21 -26.80 -11.23 55.52
N GLN A 22 -27.46 -10.84 56.61
CA GLN A 22 -28.23 -9.60 56.65
C GLN A 22 -27.26 -8.44 56.89
N GLU A 23 -26.91 -7.74 55.82
CA GLU A 23 -26.23 -6.46 55.90
C GLU A 23 -27.26 -5.36 56.13
N VAL A 24 -27.19 -4.66 57.27
CA VAL A 24 -28.04 -3.51 57.54
C VAL A 24 -27.30 -2.22 57.25
N ARG A 25 -27.89 -1.40 56.36
CA ARG A 25 -27.38 -0.08 55.99
C ARG A 25 -27.91 0.98 56.98
N ARG A 26 -27.09 1.98 57.32
CA ARG A 26 -27.39 3.05 58.31
C ARG A 26 -28.75 3.75 58.16
N HIS A 27 -29.34 3.84 56.97
CA HIS A 27 -30.68 4.43 56.78
C HIS A 27 -31.82 3.58 57.33
N ARG A 28 -31.55 2.34 57.79
CA ARG A 28 -32.50 1.49 58.53
C ARG A 28 -32.26 1.51 60.05
N LEU A 29 -31.45 2.43 60.58
CA LEU A 29 -31.27 2.61 62.03
C LEU A 29 -32.59 2.82 62.81
N PRO A 30 -33.60 3.57 62.30
CA PRO A 30 -34.88 3.68 62.98
C PRO A 30 -35.67 2.36 63.01
N GLN A 31 -35.43 1.47 62.04
CA GLN A 31 -36.07 0.15 61.97
C GLN A 31 -35.40 -0.86 62.91
N LEU A 32 -34.13 -0.65 63.27
CA LEU A 32 -33.42 -1.41 64.30
C LEU A 32 -33.89 -1.10 65.74
N ALA A 33 -34.52 0.07 65.95
CA ALA A 33 -35.07 0.43 67.26
C ALA A 33 -36.36 -0.35 67.61
N GLY A 34 -36.97 -1.03 66.64
CA GLY A 34 -38.19 -1.84 66.80
C GLY A 34 -37.98 -3.36 66.68
N THR A 35 -36.75 -3.83 66.44
CA THR A 35 -36.39 -5.25 66.35
C THR A 35 -35.97 -5.80 67.72
N GLY A 36 -36.35 -7.03 68.03
CA GLY A 36 -36.00 -7.69 69.30
C GLY A 36 -34.48 -7.84 69.46
N ILE A 37 -34.00 -7.78 70.70
CA ILE A 37 -32.56 -7.86 71.05
C ILE A 37 -31.89 -9.11 70.44
N ASP A 38 -32.63 -10.21 70.28
CA ASP A 38 -32.12 -11.45 69.69
C ASP A 38 -31.77 -11.33 68.19
N GLU A 39 -32.42 -10.42 67.45
CA GLU A 39 -32.10 -10.14 66.05
C GLU A 39 -30.90 -9.18 65.93
N LEU A 40 -30.72 -8.29 66.91
CA LEU A 40 -29.63 -7.33 66.95
C LEU A 40 -28.26 -7.97 67.20
N THR A 41 -28.22 -9.12 67.88
CA THR A 41 -26.98 -9.89 68.12
C THR A 41 -26.46 -10.63 66.87
N GLN A 42 -27.26 -10.72 65.79
CA GLN A 42 -26.87 -11.41 64.55
C GLN A 42 -26.09 -10.51 63.58
N PHE A 43 -26.00 -9.19 63.84
CA PHE A 43 -25.24 -8.27 63.00
C PHE A 43 -23.74 -8.36 63.28
N LYS A 44 -23.01 -9.04 62.41
CA LYS A 44 -21.55 -9.26 62.55
C LYS A 44 -20.69 -8.09 62.06
N HIS A 45 -21.22 -7.22 61.19
CA HIS A 45 -20.52 -6.05 60.63
C HIS A 45 -21.48 -4.87 60.51
N VAL A 46 -21.10 -3.72 61.08
CA VAL A 46 -21.75 -2.43 60.89
C VAL A 46 -20.73 -1.52 60.20
N GLU A 47 -20.79 -1.45 58.87
CA GLU A 47 -19.95 -0.54 58.10
C GLU A 47 -20.73 0.72 57.72
N ARG A 48 -20.07 1.88 57.80
CA ARG A 48 -20.60 3.13 57.26
C ARG A 48 -20.69 2.97 55.74
N PRO A 49 -21.86 3.25 55.09
CA PRO A 49 -21.94 3.19 53.64
C PRO A 49 -20.85 4.10 53.06
N LYS A 50 -19.93 3.55 52.26
CA LYS A 50 -18.99 4.37 51.50
C LYS A 50 -19.80 5.38 50.70
N ASP A 51 -19.44 6.65 50.79
CA ASP A 51 -20.05 7.69 49.97
C ASP A 51 -19.53 7.55 48.54
N TRP A 52 -20.35 7.94 47.56
CA TRP A 52 -19.97 7.87 46.16
C TRP A 52 -18.81 8.83 45.89
N ASN A 53 -17.72 8.34 45.29
CA ASN A 53 -16.69 9.20 44.72
C ASN A 53 -17.16 9.73 43.35
N LEU A 54 -18.15 10.61 43.37
CA LEU A 54 -18.71 11.22 42.17
C LEU A 54 -17.66 12.01 41.35
N PRO A 55 -16.72 12.76 41.96
CA PRO A 55 -15.64 13.40 41.21
C PRO A 55 -14.80 12.41 40.41
N ALA A 56 -14.39 11.28 40.99
CA ALA A 56 -13.61 10.26 40.29
C ALA A 56 -14.42 9.60 39.16
N LEU A 57 -15.71 9.31 39.39
CA LEU A 57 -16.58 8.79 38.33
C LEU A 57 -16.72 9.76 37.16
N LYS A 58 -16.89 11.06 37.42
CA LYS A 58 -16.94 12.08 36.37
C LYS A 58 -15.64 12.12 35.58
N ALA A 59 -14.49 12.11 36.26
CA ALA A 59 -13.17 12.09 35.63
C ALA A 59 -12.96 10.85 34.77
N LEU A 60 -13.45 9.68 35.21
CA LEU A 60 -13.33 8.43 34.45
C LEU A 60 -14.17 8.46 33.16
N PHE A 61 -15.41 8.95 33.24
CA PHE A 61 -16.24 9.11 32.05
C PHE A 61 -15.60 10.10 31.07
N GLU A 62 -15.10 11.24 31.56
CA GLU A 62 -14.40 12.23 30.73
C GLU A 62 -13.16 11.66 30.05
N LEU A 63 -12.35 10.89 30.78
CA LEU A 63 -11.12 10.27 30.27
C LEU A 63 -11.38 9.37 29.06
N LEU A 64 -12.52 8.70 29.02
CA LEU A 64 -12.92 7.79 27.94
C LEU A 64 -13.84 8.47 26.90
N GLY A 65 -13.91 9.80 26.89
CA GLY A 65 -14.71 10.56 25.94
C GLY A 65 -16.23 10.48 26.16
N LEU A 66 -16.67 10.01 27.33
CA LEU A 66 -18.08 9.94 27.71
C LEU A 66 -18.53 11.22 28.44
N ILE A 67 -19.83 11.55 28.33
CA ILE A 67 -20.39 12.75 28.95
C ILE A 67 -20.33 12.63 30.49
N PRO A 68 -19.61 13.52 31.21
CA PRO A 68 -19.42 13.39 32.67
C PRO A 68 -20.72 13.41 33.47
N GLY A 69 -21.76 14.10 32.96
CA GLY A 69 -23.08 14.14 33.59
C GLY A 69 -23.77 12.77 33.73
N THR A 70 -23.39 11.79 32.91
CA THR A 70 -23.95 10.43 32.96
C THR A 70 -23.49 9.65 34.19
N ALA A 71 -22.37 10.04 34.83
CA ALA A 71 -21.93 9.48 36.11
C ALA A 71 -22.99 9.67 37.22
N GLN A 72 -23.81 10.72 37.14
CA GLN A 72 -24.90 10.93 38.11
C GLN A 72 -25.95 9.81 38.02
N LEU A 73 -26.23 9.31 36.82
CA LEU A 73 -27.20 8.24 36.59
C LEU A 73 -26.72 6.91 37.18
N VAL A 74 -25.40 6.69 37.25
CA VAL A 74 -24.82 5.52 37.94
C VAL A 74 -25.17 5.56 39.43
N THR A 75 -25.13 6.73 40.07
CA THR A 75 -25.49 6.87 41.50
C THR A 75 -26.96 6.57 41.77
N GLN A 76 -27.81 6.68 40.74
CA GLN A 76 -29.24 6.35 40.76
C GLN A 76 -29.53 4.87 40.46
N GLY A 77 -28.49 4.05 40.24
CA GLY A 77 -28.64 2.60 39.97
C GLY A 77 -28.92 2.27 38.50
N ASN A 78 -28.68 3.20 37.57
CA ASN A 78 -28.85 2.93 36.14
C ASN A 78 -27.65 2.13 35.60
N ASP A 79 -27.91 0.98 34.99
CA ASP A 79 -26.88 0.13 34.40
C ASP A 79 -26.38 0.61 33.03
N ARG A 80 -27.16 1.42 32.29
CA ARG A 80 -26.79 1.84 30.92
C ARG A 80 -25.47 2.62 30.85
N PRO A 81 -25.20 3.62 31.70
CA PRO A 81 -23.91 4.32 31.68
C PRO A 81 -22.75 3.39 32.05
N VAL A 82 -22.99 2.38 32.89
CA VAL A 82 -21.99 1.38 33.25
C VAL A 82 -21.65 0.50 32.04
N GLN A 83 -22.65 0.09 31.26
CA GLN A 83 -22.43 -0.66 30.02
C GLN A 83 -21.66 0.17 28.97
N GLN A 84 -22.00 1.46 28.80
CA GLN A 84 -21.29 2.37 27.91
C GLN A 84 -19.82 2.54 28.33
N LEU A 85 -19.59 2.71 29.64
CA LEU A 85 -18.25 2.78 30.21
C LEU A 85 -17.45 1.49 29.93
N GLN A 86 -18.03 0.33 30.21
CA GLN A 86 -17.36 -0.97 29.98
C GLN A 86 -17.07 -1.21 28.49
N LYS A 87 -17.95 -0.78 27.59
CA LYS A 87 -17.71 -0.80 26.14
C LYS A 87 -16.49 0.05 25.77
N ALA A 88 -16.46 1.32 26.22
CA ALA A 88 -15.36 2.24 25.93
C ALA A 88 -14.02 1.74 26.52
N ILE A 89 -14.03 1.15 27.73
CA ILE A 89 -12.86 0.51 28.33
C ILE A 89 -12.36 -0.63 27.44
N THR A 90 -13.26 -1.50 26.98
CA THR A 90 -12.90 -2.66 26.16
C THR A 90 -12.27 -2.22 24.83
N GLU A 91 -12.89 -1.26 24.14
CA GLU A 91 -12.37 -0.69 22.89
C GLU A 91 -11.01 -0.01 23.08
N ALA A 92 -10.83 0.74 24.18
CA ALA A 92 -9.55 1.39 24.48
C ALA A 92 -8.44 0.38 24.82
N VAL A 93 -8.75 -0.69 25.55
CA VAL A 93 -7.78 -1.77 25.83
C VAL A 93 -7.39 -2.49 24.55
N GLU A 94 -8.34 -2.80 23.67
CA GLU A 94 -8.05 -3.43 22.37
C GLU A 94 -7.11 -2.56 21.52
N ARG A 95 -7.43 -1.26 21.38
CA ARG A 95 -6.56 -0.30 20.69
C ARG A 95 -5.16 -0.23 21.30
N LEU A 96 -5.04 -0.14 22.63
CA LEU A 96 -3.75 -0.14 23.32
C LEU A 96 -2.93 -1.39 23.03
N VAL A 97 -3.56 -2.56 23.03
CA VAL A 97 -2.89 -3.84 22.72
C VAL A 97 -2.39 -3.87 21.28
N LEU A 98 -3.23 -3.47 20.32
CA LEU A 98 -2.87 -3.45 18.89
C LEU A 98 -1.72 -2.47 18.64
N THR A 99 -1.83 -1.22 19.11
CA THR A 99 -0.77 -0.22 18.94
C THR A 99 0.54 -0.63 19.62
N GLN A 100 0.48 -1.30 20.78
CA GLN A 100 1.67 -1.85 21.42
C GLN A 100 2.35 -2.93 20.57
N GLN A 101 1.58 -3.82 19.91
CA GLN A 101 2.11 -4.83 19.00
C GLN A 101 2.74 -4.19 17.76
N ASP A 102 2.09 -3.20 17.16
CA ASP A 102 2.63 -2.50 16.00
C ASP A 102 3.92 -1.76 16.33
N LEU A 103 3.98 -1.11 17.51
CA LEU A 103 5.20 -0.50 18.00
C LEU A 103 6.34 -1.52 18.21
N GLN A 104 6.04 -2.80 18.44
CA GLN A 104 7.05 -3.88 18.46
C GLN A 104 7.66 -4.14 17.10
N THR A 105 6.84 -4.14 16.06
CA THR A 105 7.32 -4.27 14.68
C THR A 105 8.11 -3.04 14.20
N GLY A 106 7.85 -1.88 14.82
CA GLY A 106 8.46 -0.60 14.47
C GLY A 106 7.65 0.13 13.41
N LEU A 107 7.68 1.46 13.46
CA LEU A 107 6.92 2.30 12.53
C LEU A 107 7.86 2.91 11.49
N PHE A 108 7.77 2.42 10.25
CA PHE A 108 8.68 2.77 9.17
C PHE A 108 8.00 3.48 8.02
N PHE A 109 8.74 4.39 7.38
CA PHE A 109 8.36 5.02 6.13
C PHE A 109 9.60 5.16 5.24
N TRP A 110 9.55 4.65 3.99
CA TRP A 110 10.69 4.65 3.05
C TRP A 110 12.02 4.16 3.67
N VAL A 111 11.95 3.13 4.51
CA VAL A 111 13.08 2.51 5.24
C VAL A 111 13.56 3.31 6.47
N ARG A 112 13.09 4.54 6.69
CA ARG A 112 13.42 5.32 7.89
C ARG A 112 12.43 5.00 9.02
N SER A 113 12.94 4.77 10.24
CA SER A 113 12.10 4.71 11.43
C SER A 113 11.54 6.10 11.71
N LEU A 114 10.22 6.21 11.89
CA LEU A 114 9.54 7.46 12.23
C LEU A 114 9.70 7.84 13.71
N LEU A 115 10.01 6.86 14.55
CA LEU A 115 10.21 7.03 15.98
C LEU A 115 11.60 6.49 16.38
N PRO A 116 12.39 7.26 17.14
CA PRO A 116 13.62 6.77 17.77
C PRO A 116 13.35 5.60 18.73
N GLU A 117 14.31 4.70 18.89
CA GLU A 117 14.18 3.54 19.77
C GLU A 117 13.93 3.92 21.24
N ASP A 118 14.58 4.99 21.72
CA ASP A 118 14.39 5.46 23.10
C ASP A 118 12.99 6.06 23.33
N GLU A 119 12.43 6.70 22.31
CA GLU A 119 11.05 7.21 22.32
C GLU A 119 10.05 6.05 22.31
N ILE A 120 10.29 5.01 21.50
CA ILE A 120 9.45 3.80 21.47
C ILE A 120 9.38 3.14 22.85
N VAL A 121 10.51 3.02 23.56
CA VAL A 121 10.53 2.45 24.92
C VAL A 121 9.70 3.28 25.89
N LYS A 122 9.84 4.61 25.86
CA LYS A 122 9.06 5.54 26.72
C LYS A 122 7.56 5.46 26.41
N LEU A 123 7.19 5.45 25.12
CA LEU A 123 5.81 5.33 24.67
C LEU A 123 5.20 4.00 25.12
N ARG A 124 5.90 2.87 24.93
CA ARG A 124 5.41 1.56 25.36
C ARG A 124 5.14 1.50 26.85
N ALA A 125 6.05 2.01 27.69
CA ALA A 125 5.84 2.06 29.15
C ALA A 125 4.61 2.90 29.53
N LYS A 126 4.40 4.02 28.83
CA LYS A 126 3.25 4.92 29.03
C LYS A 126 1.92 4.27 28.61
N LEU A 127 1.91 3.57 27.48
CA LEU A 127 0.75 2.80 27.01
C LEU A 127 0.45 1.63 27.95
N ASP A 128 1.48 0.94 28.44
CA ASP A 128 1.34 -0.21 29.34
C ASP A 128 0.72 0.17 30.69
N GLY A 129 1.16 1.30 31.25
CA GLY A 129 0.54 1.84 32.47
C GLY A 129 -0.93 2.19 32.28
N SER A 130 -1.29 2.75 31.12
CA SER A 130 -2.69 3.10 30.80
C SER A 130 -3.54 1.85 30.53
N LYS A 131 -2.98 0.84 29.86
CA LYS A 131 -3.61 -0.45 29.63
C LYS A 131 -3.91 -1.16 30.95
N THR A 132 -2.91 -1.31 31.81
CA THR A 132 -3.05 -1.97 33.13
C THR A 132 -4.13 -1.28 33.97
N PHE A 133 -4.18 0.06 33.93
CA PHE A 133 -5.24 0.82 34.58
C PHE A 133 -6.62 0.50 34.00
N LEU A 134 -6.80 0.56 32.68
CA LEU A 134 -8.09 0.27 32.04
C LEU A 134 -8.54 -1.19 32.24
N GLU A 135 -7.62 -2.16 32.19
CA GLU A 135 -7.90 -3.56 32.49
C GLU A 135 -8.40 -3.74 33.93
N SER A 136 -7.83 -3.01 34.89
CA SER A 136 -8.31 -3.03 36.27
C SER A 136 -9.75 -2.51 36.42
N LEU A 137 -10.21 -1.69 35.48
CA LEU A 137 -11.56 -1.13 35.49
C LEU A 137 -12.63 -2.11 34.95
N GLN A 138 -12.22 -3.19 34.28
CA GLN A 138 -13.13 -4.21 33.75
C GLN A 138 -13.89 -4.95 34.86
N ALA A 139 -13.39 -4.93 36.10
CA ALA A 139 -14.08 -5.51 37.25
C ALA A 139 -15.37 -4.75 37.62
N TYR A 140 -15.50 -3.47 37.27
CA TYR A 140 -16.60 -2.59 37.70
C TYR A 140 -17.82 -2.64 36.75
N THR A 141 -18.44 -3.82 36.65
CA THR A 141 -19.53 -4.08 35.69
C THR A 141 -20.93 -3.65 36.12
N THR A 142 -21.11 -3.15 37.34
CA THR A 142 -22.43 -2.70 37.86
C THR A 142 -22.29 -1.42 38.66
N PRO A 143 -23.38 -0.63 38.85
CA PRO A 143 -23.36 0.56 39.70
C PRO A 143 -22.87 0.26 41.12
N GLY A 144 -23.30 -0.87 41.69
CA GLY A 144 -22.87 -1.30 43.03
C GLY A 144 -21.37 -1.57 43.12
N LYS A 145 -20.76 -2.11 42.05
CA LYS A 145 -19.30 -2.28 41.99
C LYS A 145 -18.58 -0.94 41.83
N LEU A 146 -19.07 -0.06 40.94
CA LEU A 146 -18.50 1.29 40.73
C LEU A 146 -18.53 2.16 41.99
N LYS A 147 -19.47 1.91 42.90
CA LYS A 147 -19.50 2.56 44.22
C LYS A 147 -18.20 2.33 45.02
N ASN A 148 -17.52 1.22 44.77
CA ASN A 148 -16.26 0.84 45.41
C ASN A 148 -15.04 1.17 44.54
N LEU A 149 -15.15 2.11 43.60
CA LEU A 149 -14.02 2.57 42.80
C LEU A 149 -12.87 3.01 43.72
N ARG A 150 -11.72 2.34 43.57
CA ARG A 150 -10.54 2.57 44.41
C ARG A 150 -9.70 3.77 44.00
N TYR A 151 -9.93 4.30 42.80
CA TYR A 151 -9.14 5.35 42.19
C TYR A 151 -9.65 6.74 42.52
N ASP A 152 -8.73 7.66 42.76
CA ASP A 152 -9.03 9.08 42.89
C ASP A 152 -8.95 9.84 41.55
N VAL A 153 -9.30 11.12 41.57
CA VAL A 153 -9.31 11.97 40.38
C VAL A 153 -7.91 12.15 39.78
N GLN A 154 -6.87 12.25 40.60
CA GLN A 154 -5.50 12.45 40.14
C GLN A 154 -4.95 11.18 39.47
N GLU A 155 -5.20 10.01 40.06
CA GLU A 155 -4.84 8.72 39.49
C GLU A 155 -5.50 8.52 38.12
N ILE A 156 -6.81 8.81 38.01
CA ILE A 156 -7.56 8.69 36.74
C ILE A 156 -7.01 9.66 35.69
N THR A 157 -6.86 10.94 36.06
CA THR A 157 -6.40 11.97 35.11
C THR A 157 -4.94 11.79 34.71
N GLY A 158 -4.11 11.15 35.54
CA GLY A 158 -2.73 10.80 35.21
C GLY A 158 -2.60 9.91 33.97
N HIS A 159 -3.63 9.12 33.64
CA HIS A 159 -3.65 8.28 32.45
C HIS A 159 -4.03 9.01 31.16
N ARG A 160 -4.48 10.27 31.23
CA ARG A 160 -4.83 11.09 30.04
C ARG A 160 -3.68 11.15 29.04
N ASN A 161 -2.48 11.39 29.53
CA ASN A 161 -1.30 11.50 28.68
C ASN A 161 -1.06 10.21 27.89
N GLY A 162 -1.36 9.03 28.46
CA GLY A 162 -1.17 7.76 27.78
C GLY A 162 -2.19 7.50 26.66
N LEU A 163 -3.45 7.91 26.87
CA LEU A 163 -4.46 7.87 25.82
C LEU A 163 -4.19 8.89 24.71
N GLN A 164 -3.66 10.07 25.03
CA GLN A 164 -3.22 11.03 24.01
C GLN A 164 -2.05 10.47 23.18
N ALA A 165 -1.09 9.81 23.84
CA ALA A 165 0.00 9.15 23.12
C ALA A 165 -0.51 8.03 22.18
N LEU A 166 -1.53 7.27 22.61
CA LEU A 166 -2.18 6.28 21.75
C LEU A 166 -2.74 6.94 20.48
N GLU A 167 -3.52 8.00 20.62
CA GLU A 167 -4.10 8.73 19.49
C GLU A 167 -3.01 9.30 18.56
N GLU A 168 -1.94 9.86 19.11
CA GLU A 168 -0.81 10.38 18.32
C GLU A 168 -0.11 9.29 17.49
N ILE A 169 0.06 8.09 18.06
CA ILE A 169 0.68 6.95 17.36
C ILE A 169 -0.26 6.46 16.25
N GLU A 170 -1.55 6.30 16.53
CA GLU A 170 -2.54 5.86 15.54
C GLU A 170 -2.62 6.83 14.36
N LEU A 171 -2.62 8.14 14.62
CA LEU A 171 -2.58 9.16 13.57
C LEU A 171 -1.29 9.08 12.73
N LEU A 172 -0.16 8.77 13.34
CA LEU A 172 1.11 8.59 12.65
C LEU A 172 1.12 7.31 11.80
N GLN A 173 0.52 6.22 12.29
CA GLN A 173 0.32 4.98 11.55
C GLN A 173 -0.56 5.19 10.32
N GLU A 174 -1.70 5.88 10.48
CA GLU A 174 -2.59 6.23 9.39
C GLU A 174 -1.89 7.11 8.36
N LEU A 175 -1.09 8.10 8.80
CA LEU A 175 -0.29 8.95 7.92
C LEU A 175 0.74 8.16 7.10
N ALA A 176 1.46 7.25 7.74
CA ALA A 176 2.41 6.37 7.06
C ALA A 176 1.71 5.43 6.08
N GLY A 177 0.54 4.89 6.44
CA GLY A 177 -0.27 4.02 5.59
C GLY A 177 -0.78 4.71 4.34
N ASP A 178 -1.38 5.89 4.48
CA ASP A 178 -1.93 6.68 3.37
C ASP A 178 -0.88 7.06 2.33
N LEU A 179 0.33 7.42 2.79
CA LEU A 179 1.44 7.79 1.92
C LEU A 179 2.21 6.57 1.41
N GLY A 180 2.08 5.42 2.07
CA GLY A 180 2.92 4.23 1.88
C GLY A 180 2.82 3.61 0.49
N SER A 181 1.63 3.58 -0.11
CA SER A 181 1.42 2.99 -1.45
C SER A 181 2.14 3.78 -2.54
N ALA A 182 1.96 5.11 -2.56
CA ALA A 182 2.65 6.01 -3.48
C ALA A 182 4.15 6.01 -3.23
N ALA A 183 4.57 5.99 -1.96
CA ALA A 183 5.96 5.90 -1.56
C ALA A 183 6.63 4.63 -2.11
N SER A 184 6.03 3.47 -1.88
CA SER A 184 6.54 2.18 -2.35
C SER A 184 6.65 2.14 -3.87
N TYR A 185 5.60 2.57 -4.58
CA TYR A 185 5.62 2.70 -6.03
C TYR A 185 6.81 3.55 -6.50
N LEU A 186 6.98 4.75 -5.95
CA LEU A 186 8.07 5.65 -6.34
C LEU A 186 9.47 5.11 -6.01
N SER A 187 9.62 4.31 -4.97
CA SER A 187 10.89 3.61 -4.70
C SER A 187 11.22 2.57 -5.75
N THR A 188 10.21 1.84 -6.26
CA THR A 188 10.45 0.85 -7.32
C THR A 188 10.85 1.50 -8.65
N VAL A 189 10.35 2.71 -8.93
CA VAL A 189 10.60 3.35 -10.23
C VAL A 189 11.97 4.00 -10.34
N GLN A 190 12.63 4.33 -9.21
CA GLN A 190 14.00 4.89 -9.19
C GLN A 190 15.01 4.01 -9.94
N ALA A 191 14.80 2.69 -9.94
CA ALA A 191 15.68 1.75 -10.65
C ALA A 191 15.36 1.60 -12.14
N VAL A 192 14.29 2.22 -12.64
CA VAL A 192 13.77 2.02 -14.01
C VAL A 192 14.35 3.02 -15.00
N LEU A 193 14.44 4.30 -14.60
CA LEU A 193 15.03 5.36 -15.43
C LEU A 193 16.55 5.38 -15.32
N PRO A 194 17.27 5.89 -16.33
CA PRO A 194 18.72 6.10 -16.25
C PRO A 194 19.09 6.92 -15.02
N THR A 195 20.22 6.59 -14.37
CA THR A 195 20.61 7.18 -13.08
C THR A 195 20.83 8.69 -13.15
N ASP A 196 21.22 9.20 -14.30
CA ASP A 196 21.48 10.61 -14.63
C ASP A 196 20.21 11.39 -15.03
N HIS A 197 19.05 10.75 -15.06
CA HIS A 197 17.81 11.42 -15.45
C HIS A 197 17.31 12.40 -14.37
N GLU A 198 16.97 13.64 -14.74
CA GLU A 198 16.52 14.71 -13.83
C GLU A 198 15.37 14.33 -12.89
N TRP A 199 14.52 13.38 -13.32
CA TRP A 199 13.43 12.86 -12.49
C TRP A 199 13.95 12.20 -11.20
N ASN A 200 15.10 11.52 -11.24
CA ASN A 200 15.70 10.89 -10.06
C ASN A 200 16.14 11.93 -9.02
N ASP A 201 16.69 13.06 -9.47
CA ASP A 201 17.06 14.17 -8.57
C ASP A 201 15.83 14.80 -7.91
N LYS A 202 14.77 15.04 -8.69
CA LYS A 202 13.48 15.52 -8.17
C LYS A 202 12.88 14.55 -7.15
N MET A 203 12.90 13.26 -7.46
CA MET A 203 12.41 12.22 -6.55
C MET A 203 13.22 12.19 -5.25
N LYS A 204 14.55 12.28 -5.33
CA LYS A 204 15.41 12.32 -4.15
C LYS A 204 15.13 13.54 -3.27
N ALA A 205 15.05 14.73 -3.87
CA ALA A 205 14.77 15.97 -3.14
C ALA A 205 13.41 15.92 -2.41
N VAL A 206 12.36 15.43 -3.08
CA VAL A 206 11.04 15.28 -2.45
C VAL A 206 11.05 14.19 -1.37
N ARG A 207 11.75 13.08 -1.59
CA ARG A 207 11.89 12.02 -0.58
C ARG A 207 12.55 12.56 0.69
N ASP A 208 13.65 13.28 0.56
CA ASP A 208 14.39 13.84 1.68
C ASP A 208 13.53 14.88 2.43
N GLU A 209 12.87 15.79 1.71
CA GLU A 209 11.94 16.78 2.30
C GLU A 209 10.81 16.11 3.10
N VAL A 210 10.16 15.09 2.51
CA VAL A 210 9.05 14.39 3.16
C VAL A 210 9.54 13.60 4.37
N LEU A 211 10.70 12.93 4.27
CA LEU A 211 11.28 12.17 5.38
C LEU A 211 11.63 13.07 6.58
N ASP A 212 12.13 14.27 6.32
CA ASP A 212 12.44 15.22 7.40
C ASP A 212 11.17 15.77 8.03
N ARG A 213 10.16 16.13 7.23
CA ARG A 213 8.89 16.68 7.74
C ARG A 213 8.03 15.64 8.47
N ILE A 214 8.00 14.39 8.01
CA ILE A 214 7.24 13.32 8.67
C ILE A 214 7.93 12.86 9.97
N GLY A 215 9.26 12.99 10.05
CA GLY A 215 10.04 12.67 11.24
C GLY A 215 9.85 13.70 12.37
N ASP A 216 9.57 14.96 12.04
CA ASP A 216 9.35 16.03 13.01
C ASP A 216 7.87 16.08 13.47
N PRO A 217 7.58 15.91 14.79
CA PRO A 217 6.22 15.97 15.33
C PRO A 217 5.45 17.25 15.03
N VAL A 218 6.12 18.40 14.98
CA VAL A 218 5.49 19.70 14.72
C VAL A 218 5.15 19.83 13.23
N GLN A 219 6.07 19.43 12.36
CA GLN A 219 5.88 19.53 10.92
C GLN A 219 4.81 18.56 10.43
N ARG A 220 4.81 17.31 10.90
CA ARG A 220 3.82 16.30 10.50
C ARG A 220 2.41 16.60 11.02
N GLY A 221 2.29 17.31 12.14
CA GLY A 221 1.03 17.78 12.71
C GLY A 221 0.47 19.04 12.05
N THR A 222 1.19 19.66 11.11
CA THR A 222 0.75 20.89 10.45
C THR A 222 -0.46 20.62 9.55
N ALA A 223 -1.47 21.50 9.64
CA ALA A 223 -2.68 21.40 8.83
C ALA A 223 -2.36 21.33 7.33
N GLY A 224 -2.91 20.32 6.65
CA GLY A 224 -2.71 20.10 5.22
C GLY A 224 -1.42 19.38 4.84
N PHE A 225 -0.51 19.04 5.78
CA PHE A 225 0.70 18.26 5.48
C PHE A 225 0.40 16.98 4.70
N ARG A 226 -0.58 16.19 5.18
CA ARG A 226 -1.02 14.94 4.54
C ARG A 226 -1.39 15.14 3.06
N GLN A 227 -2.29 16.08 2.80
CA GLN A 227 -2.81 16.35 1.45
C GLN A 227 -1.74 16.93 0.52
N GLN A 228 -0.91 17.85 1.02
CA GLN A 228 0.20 18.42 0.25
C GLN A 228 1.22 17.37 -0.14
N THR A 229 1.59 16.50 0.80
CA THR A 229 2.54 15.41 0.54
C THR A 229 1.96 14.43 -0.48
N GLN A 230 0.70 14.01 -0.30
CA GLN A 230 0.03 13.11 -1.26
C GLN A 230 -0.01 13.70 -2.68
N HIS A 231 -0.27 15.01 -2.80
CA HIS A 231 -0.22 15.70 -4.09
C HIS A 231 1.18 15.66 -4.71
N LYS A 232 2.23 16.00 -3.93
CA LYS A 232 3.63 15.93 -4.38
C LYS A 232 4.02 14.53 -4.89
N LEU A 233 3.64 13.46 -4.16
CA LEU A 233 3.94 12.09 -4.58
C LEU A 233 3.22 11.72 -5.88
N ASN A 234 1.95 12.11 -6.00
CA ASN A 234 1.16 11.87 -7.21
C ASN A 234 1.70 12.64 -8.43
N ASP A 235 2.19 13.87 -8.22
CA ASP A 235 2.80 14.65 -9.30
C ASP A 235 4.11 14.03 -9.79
N LEU A 236 4.95 13.52 -8.87
CA LEU A 236 6.13 12.74 -9.23
C LEU A 236 5.77 11.48 -10.03
N LYS A 237 4.73 10.76 -9.60
CA LYS A 237 4.23 9.58 -10.31
C LYS A 237 3.78 9.93 -11.73
N LYS A 238 3.00 11.00 -11.90
CA LYS A 238 2.57 11.48 -13.23
C LYS A 238 3.74 11.92 -14.10
N ALA A 239 4.73 12.62 -13.52
CA ALA A 239 5.94 13.02 -14.23
C ALA A 239 6.76 11.81 -14.71
N TYR A 240 6.85 10.77 -13.87
CA TYR A 240 7.45 9.49 -14.22
C TYR A 240 6.73 8.85 -15.41
N LEU A 241 5.40 8.69 -15.32
CA LEU A 241 4.60 8.04 -16.36
C LEU A 241 4.78 8.72 -17.72
N ARG A 242 4.69 10.05 -17.78
CA ARG A 242 4.92 10.82 -19.02
C ARG A 242 6.30 10.57 -19.62
N THR A 243 7.33 10.56 -18.77
CA THR A 243 8.72 10.31 -19.18
C THR A 243 8.87 8.89 -19.71
N TYR A 244 8.37 7.89 -18.97
CA TYR A 244 8.46 6.49 -19.32
C TYR A 244 7.73 6.19 -20.63
N ILE A 245 6.51 6.70 -20.82
CA ILE A 245 5.74 6.53 -22.05
C ILE A 245 6.47 7.14 -23.25
N SER A 246 7.01 8.35 -23.10
CA SER A 246 7.80 9.00 -24.16
C SER A 246 9.02 8.17 -24.58
N MET A 247 9.76 7.62 -23.62
CA MET A 247 10.88 6.72 -23.90
C MET A 247 10.42 5.40 -24.52
N HIS A 248 9.31 4.84 -24.05
CA HIS A 248 8.74 3.59 -24.56
C HIS A 248 8.31 3.73 -26.03
N VAL A 249 7.56 4.77 -26.37
CA VAL A 249 7.12 5.04 -27.75
C VAL A 249 8.30 5.27 -28.69
N LYS A 250 9.40 5.85 -28.19
CA LYS A 250 10.64 5.96 -28.99
C LYS A 250 11.33 4.61 -29.17
N ALA A 251 11.36 3.77 -28.14
CA ALA A 251 12.12 2.51 -28.15
C ALA A 251 11.36 1.32 -28.76
N ARG A 252 10.05 1.44 -29.00
CA ARG A 252 9.18 0.35 -29.47
C ARG A 252 8.43 0.75 -30.73
N LEU A 253 8.25 -0.22 -31.63
CA LEU A 253 7.44 -0.05 -32.82
C LEU A 253 5.94 -0.06 -32.46
N GLY A 254 5.21 0.93 -32.96
CA GLY A 254 3.75 0.94 -32.89
C GLY A 254 3.12 0.00 -33.93
N VAL A 255 1.79 -0.08 -33.94
CA VAL A 255 1.04 -0.98 -34.84
C VAL A 255 1.39 -0.79 -36.32
N ASN A 256 1.55 0.45 -36.77
CA ASN A 256 1.86 0.75 -38.18
C ASN A 256 3.31 0.38 -38.54
N ASP A 257 4.24 0.65 -37.64
CA ASP A 257 5.65 0.35 -37.85
C ASP A 257 5.90 -1.16 -37.78
N ASP A 258 5.21 -1.88 -36.90
CA ASP A 258 5.25 -3.34 -36.83
C ASP A 258 4.78 -3.99 -38.15
N LYS A 259 3.67 -3.49 -38.73
CA LYS A 259 3.22 -3.90 -40.07
C LYS A 259 4.26 -3.61 -41.15
N ARG A 260 4.98 -2.49 -41.06
CA ARG A 260 6.05 -2.16 -42.00
C ARG A 260 7.27 -3.08 -41.83
N LYS A 261 7.68 -3.35 -40.59
CA LYS A 261 8.71 -4.35 -40.29
C LYS A 261 8.32 -5.72 -40.86
N ALA A 262 7.09 -6.17 -40.66
CA ALA A 262 6.61 -7.44 -41.20
C ALA A 262 6.69 -7.48 -42.74
N ARG A 263 6.36 -6.38 -43.42
CA ARG A 263 6.50 -6.26 -44.89
C ARG A 263 7.97 -6.36 -45.33
N LEU A 264 8.88 -5.66 -44.65
CA LEU A 264 10.33 -5.73 -44.93
C LEU A 264 10.90 -7.14 -44.70
N MET A 265 10.44 -7.83 -43.64
CA MET A 265 10.85 -9.22 -43.37
C MET A 265 10.33 -10.22 -44.41
N GLY A 266 9.18 -9.93 -45.02
CA GLY A 266 8.54 -10.78 -46.04
C GLY A 266 8.86 -10.39 -47.48
N ASP A 267 9.70 -9.38 -47.70
CA ASP A 267 9.97 -8.79 -49.02
C ASP A 267 10.62 -9.82 -49.97
N GLU A 268 10.15 -9.88 -51.22
CA GLU A 268 10.69 -10.77 -52.26
C GLU A 268 12.18 -10.51 -52.52
N ARG A 269 12.62 -9.25 -52.43
CA ARG A 269 14.04 -8.87 -52.56
C ARG A 269 14.91 -9.61 -51.54
N LEU A 270 14.38 -9.88 -50.35
CA LEU A 270 15.11 -10.58 -49.28
C LEU A 270 15.30 -12.05 -49.63
N LYS A 271 14.25 -12.66 -50.19
CA LYS A 271 14.28 -14.06 -50.65
C LYS A 271 15.28 -14.24 -51.79
N ASP A 272 15.36 -13.28 -52.70
CA ASP A 272 16.32 -13.34 -53.80
C ASP A 272 17.77 -13.19 -53.33
N LEU A 273 18.04 -12.26 -52.41
CA LEU A 273 19.35 -12.15 -51.78
C LEU A 273 19.71 -13.40 -50.96
N GLN A 274 18.75 -14.03 -50.28
CA GLN A 274 18.96 -15.31 -49.60
C GLN A 274 19.35 -16.43 -50.58
N LYS A 275 18.70 -16.53 -51.75
CA LYS A 275 19.10 -17.51 -52.79
C LYS A 275 20.50 -17.23 -53.32
N LEU A 276 20.81 -15.97 -53.61
CA LEU A 276 22.12 -15.54 -54.09
C LEU A 276 23.22 -15.77 -53.05
N SER A 277 22.86 -15.74 -51.76
CA SER A 277 23.82 -15.93 -50.68
C SER A 277 24.53 -17.29 -50.78
N ILE A 278 23.94 -18.31 -51.42
CA ILE A 278 24.56 -19.63 -51.61
C ILE A 278 25.88 -19.56 -52.41
N ILE A 279 26.07 -18.52 -53.23
CA ILE A 279 27.31 -18.32 -53.98
C ILE A 279 28.42 -17.87 -53.01
N ASP A 280 29.54 -18.59 -52.95
CA ASP A 280 30.62 -18.37 -51.97
C ASP A 280 31.27 -16.99 -52.02
N LEU A 281 31.17 -16.33 -53.17
CA LEU A 281 31.74 -15.01 -53.43
C LEU A 281 30.86 -13.85 -52.90
N MET A 282 29.64 -14.14 -52.45
CA MET A 282 28.71 -13.10 -52.01
C MET A 282 28.97 -12.66 -50.57
N PRO A 283 28.81 -11.37 -50.25
CA PRO A 283 29.10 -10.84 -48.92
C PRO A 283 27.95 -11.13 -47.94
N ARG A 284 27.79 -12.41 -47.56
CA ARG A 284 26.70 -12.94 -46.71
C ARG A 284 26.54 -12.21 -45.38
N GLN A 285 27.63 -11.72 -44.80
CA GLN A 285 27.63 -11.04 -43.52
C GLN A 285 26.72 -9.80 -43.52
N HIS A 286 26.72 -9.02 -44.59
CA HIS A 286 25.89 -7.80 -44.68
C HIS A 286 24.38 -8.13 -44.67
N LEU A 287 23.98 -9.23 -45.30
CA LEU A 287 22.59 -9.69 -45.29
C LEU A 287 22.17 -10.19 -43.90
N SER A 288 23.04 -10.95 -43.24
CA SER A 288 22.83 -11.41 -41.86
C SER A 288 22.72 -10.22 -40.89
N ASP A 289 23.62 -9.25 -41.00
CA ASP A 289 23.61 -8.05 -40.14
C ASP A 289 22.35 -7.19 -40.38
N PHE A 290 21.89 -7.07 -41.63
CA PHE A 290 20.63 -6.42 -41.95
C PHE A 290 19.43 -7.13 -41.31
N GLN A 291 19.32 -8.46 -41.47
CA GLN A 291 18.24 -9.25 -40.89
C GLN A 291 18.25 -9.21 -39.36
N ASN A 292 19.41 -9.33 -38.73
CA ASN A 292 19.56 -9.27 -37.28
C ASN A 292 19.15 -7.90 -36.73
N ARG A 293 19.55 -6.80 -37.37
CA ARG A 293 19.13 -5.44 -36.97
C ARG A 293 17.63 -5.23 -37.13
N LEU A 294 17.04 -5.70 -38.23
CA LEU A 294 15.59 -5.60 -38.45
C LEU A 294 14.82 -6.41 -37.39
N ALA A 295 15.27 -7.64 -37.12
CA ALA A 295 14.67 -8.52 -36.12
C ALA A 295 14.75 -7.94 -34.70
N ALA A 296 15.86 -7.26 -34.35
CA ALA A 296 16.11 -6.67 -33.04
C ALA A 296 15.13 -5.54 -32.66
N LEU A 297 14.47 -4.89 -33.63
CA LEU A 297 13.44 -3.88 -33.34
C LEU A 297 12.24 -4.52 -32.65
N LYS A 298 11.93 -4.10 -31.43
CA LYS A 298 10.83 -4.66 -30.63
C LYS A 298 9.53 -3.88 -30.87
N SER A 299 8.41 -4.57 -31.02
CA SER A 299 7.06 -3.96 -31.04
C SER A 299 6.37 -4.06 -29.68
N CYS A 300 5.62 -3.01 -29.32
CA CYS A 300 4.77 -2.98 -28.14
C CYS A 300 3.80 -1.79 -28.23
N PHE A 301 2.50 -2.05 -28.20
CA PHE A 301 1.46 -1.03 -28.38
C PHE A 301 0.19 -1.25 -27.53
N GLU A 302 0.17 -2.28 -26.68
CA GLU A 302 -0.97 -2.60 -25.80
C GLU A 302 -0.89 -1.88 -24.44
N MET A 303 0.23 -1.23 -24.16
CA MET A 303 0.48 -0.54 -22.89
C MET A 303 -0.47 0.64 -22.67
N THR A 304 -1.12 0.68 -21.51
CA THR A 304 -1.97 1.80 -21.10
C THR A 304 -1.42 2.56 -19.90
N GLU A 305 -1.87 3.80 -19.70
CA GLU A 305 -1.51 4.58 -18.50
C GLU A 305 -2.02 3.91 -17.21
N GLN A 306 -3.17 3.24 -17.25
CA GLN A 306 -3.74 2.55 -16.08
C GLN A 306 -2.89 1.35 -15.66
N GLU A 307 -2.40 0.57 -16.62
CA GLU A 307 -1.48 -0.54 -16.34
C GLU A 307 -0.18 -0.03 -15.71
N LEU A 308 0.32 1.12 -16.19
CA LEU A 308 1.52 1.72 -15.62
C LEU A 308 1.28 2.34 -14.25
N ASP A 309 0.06 2.80 -13.95
CA ASP A 309 -0.29 3.30 -12.62
C ASP A 309 -0.22 2.17 -11.56
N ALA A 310 -0.54 0.94 -11.97
CA ALA A 310 -0.43 -0.25 -11.11
C ALA A 310 0.97 -0.87 -11.11
N SER A 311 1.69 -0.86 -12.25
CA SER A 311 3.01 -1.45 -12.38
C SER A 311 3.99 -0.48 -13.04
N PRO A 312 5.15 -0.20 -12.44
CA PRO A 312 6.08 0.80 -12.97
C PRO A 312 6.75 0.37 -14.28
N LEU A 313 6.60 -0.89 -14.70
CA LEU A 313 7.14 -1.38 -15.97
C LEU A 313 5.99 -1.77 -16.88
N CYS A 314 6.16 -1.54 -18.18
CA CYS A 314 5.27 -2.05 -19.20
C CYS A 314 5.06 -3.57 -18.99
N PRO A 315 3.82 -4.04 -18.74
CA PRO A 315 3.58 -5.44 -18.42
C PRO A 315 3.87 -6.36 -19.62
N HIS A 316 3.74 -5.82 -20.84
CA HIS A 316 3.82 -6.56 -22.11
C HIS A 316 5.27 -6.80 -22.58
N CYS A 317 6.12 -5.77 -22.51
CA CYS A 317 7.50 -5.88 -23.03
C CYS A 317 8.60 -5.69 -21.97
N LYS A 318 8.22 -5.42 -20.70
CA LYS A 318 9.14 -5.19 -19.57
C LYS A 318 10.23 -4.16 -19.86
N PHE A 319 9.94 -3.16 -20.69
CA PHE A 319 10.90 -2.15 -21.11
C PHE A 319 11.49 -1.40 -19.91
N LYS A 320 12.81 -1.37 -19.85
CA LYS A 320 13.56 -0.69 -18.78
C LYS A 320 14.57 0.27 -19.42
N PRO A 321 14.28 1.59 -19.45
CA PRO A 321 15.16 2.60 -20.03
C PRO A 321 16.60 2.54 -19.52
N ALA A 322 16.83 2.27 -18.23
CA ALA A 322 18.18 2.16 -17.68
C ALA A 322 19.00 0.98 -18.23
N ALA A 323 18.36 -0.04 -18.80
CA ALA A 323 19.02 -1.25 -19.30
C ALA A 323 19.20 -1.26 -20.82
N GLU A 324 18.54 -0.35 -21.55
CA GLU A 324 18.66 -0.24 -23.00
C GLU A 324 19.41 1.07 -23.33
N PRO A 325 20.47 1.03 -24.15
CA PRO A 325 21.24 2.23 -24.46
C PRO A 325 20.36 3.27 -25.17
N PRO A 326 20.57 4.57 -24.92
CA PRO A 326 19.86 5.61 -25.65
C PRO A 326 20.19 5.50 -27.13
N GLY A 327 19.16 5.48 -27.97
CA GLY A 327 19.28 5.34 -29.41
C GLY A 327 18.24 6.17 -30.15
N PRO A 328 18.38 6.29 -31.49
CA PRO A 328 17.36 6.92 -32.30
C PRO A 328 16.02 6.17 -32.18
N PRO A 329 14.88 6.86 -32.37
CA PRO A 329 13.58 6.21 -32.30
C PRO A 329 13.48 5.01 -33.25
N ALA A 330 12.87 3.91 -32.79
CA ALA A 330 12.76 2.67 -33.54
C ALA A 330 12.09 2.85 -34.91
N ALA A 331 11.11 3.75 -35.01
CA ALA A 331 10.48 4.13 -36.28
C ALA A 331 11.47 4.78 -37.27
N ILE A 332 12.35 5.66 -36.80
CA ILE A 332 13.38 6.29 -37.63
C ILE A 332 14.43 5.27 -38.09
N ILE A 333 14.79 4.32 -37.23
CA ILE A 333 15.66 3.21 -37.64
C ILE A 333 14.96 2.42 -38.74
N LEU A 334 13.68 2.08 -38.55
CA LEU A 334 12.86 1.36 -39.52
C LEU A 334 12.76 2.09 -40.87
N ASP A 335 12.63 3.42 -40.86
CA ASP A 335 12.56 4.25 -42.07
C ASP A 335 13.77 4.07 -42.98
N ASN A 336 14.96 3.88 -42.39
CA ASN A 336 16.21 3.76 -43.14
C ASN A 336 16.41 2.37 -43.78
N PHE A 337 15.70 1.33 -43.31
CA PHE A 337 15.90 -0.04 -43.82
C PHE A 337 15.53 -0.18 -45.29
N ASP A 338 14.50 0.51 -45.79
CA ASP A 338 14.14 0.45 -47.22
C ASP A 338 15.30 0.89 -48.11
N GLY A 339 15.91 2.05 -47.81
CA GLY A 339 17.04 2.58 -48.57
C GLY A 339 18.35 1.80 -48.36
N GLU A 340 18.58 1.26 -47.16
CA GLU A 340 19.68 0.32 -46.93
C GLU A 340 19.53 -0.95 -47.76
N PHE A 341 18.29 -1.39 -47.96
CA PHE A 341 18.02 -2.60 -48.70
C PHE A 341 18.29 -2.43 -50.19
N ASP A 342 17.89 -1.29 -50.76
CA ASP A 342 18.21 -0.93 -52.15
C ASP A 342 19.73 -0.89 -52.38
N LYS A 343 20.48 -0.30 -51.45
CA LYS A 343 21.96 -0.27 -51.49
C LYS A 343 22.57 -1.67 -51.41
N LEU A 344 21.99 -2.56 -50.61
CA LEU A 344 22.48 -3.93 -50.48
C LEU A 344 22.31 -4.70 -51.79
N ILE A 345 21.16 -4.54 -52.46
CA ILE A 345 20.89 -5.13 -53.78
C ILE A 345 21.83 -4.57 -54.84
N GLU A 346 22.02 -3.25 -54.87
CA GLU A 346 22.95 -2.60 -55.79
C GLU A 346 24.38 -3.11 -55.60
N GLY A 347 24.85 -3.19 -54.35
CA GLY A 347 26.19 -3.70 -54.02
C GLY A 347 26.40 -5.17 -54.41
N TRP A 348 25.39 -6.02 -54.19
CA TRP A 348 25.43 -7.44 -54.61
C TRP A 348 25.42 -7.57 -56.13
N THR A 349 24.62 -6.76 -56.82
CA THR A 349 24.57 -6.71 -58.28
C THR A 349 25.93 -6.31 -58.86
N GLN A 350 26.56 -5.27 -58.30
CA GLN A 350 27.87 -4.83 -58.74
C GLN A 350 28.96 -5.87 -58.45
N THR A 351 28.88 -6.57 -57.32
CA THR A 351 29.80 -7.67 -56.99
C THR A 351 29.70 -8.79 -58.02
N LEU A 352 28.48 -9.20 -58.40
CA LEU A 352 28.26 -10.19 -59.44
C LEU A 352 28.79 -9.73 -60.81
N LEU A 353 28.50 -8.49 -61.20
CA LEU A 353 28.96 -7.92 -62.47
C LEU A 353 30.49 -7.83 -62.56
N THR A 354 31.15 -7.37 -61.50
CA THR A 354 32.62 -7.30 -61.43
C THR A 354 33.24 -8.69 -61.57
N ASN A 355 32.70 -9.69 -60.88
CA ASN A 355 33.22 -11.06 -60.94
C ASN A 355 32.96 -11.75 -62.28
N LEU A 356 31.83 -11.45 -62.94
CA LEU A 356 31.57 -11.89 -64.32
C LEU A 356 32.44 -11.15 -65.35
N ALA A 357 32.84 -9.92 -65.05
CA ALA A 357 33.68 -9.11 -65.91
C ALA A 357 35.18 -9.50 -65.85
N ASP A 358 35.58 -10.24 -64.82
CA ASP A 358 36.94 -10.70 -64.58
C ASP A 358 37.50 -11.50 -65.79
N PRO A 359 38.72 -11.16 -66.31
CA PRO A 359 39.27 -11.76 -67.53
C PRO A 359 39.41 -13.28 -67.44
N THR A 360 39.75 -13.81 -66.27
CA THR A 360 39.83 -15.25 -65.99
C THR A 360 38.47 -15.93 -66.08
N THR A 361 37.42 -15.33 -65.52
CA THR A 361 36.04 -15.81 -65.62
C THR A 361 35.51 -15.76 -67.05
N LYS A 362 35.80 -14.69 -67.81
CA LYS A 362 35.42 -14.57 -69.24
C LYS A 362 36.07 -15.64 -70.12
N THR A 363 37.34 -15.95 -69.86
CA THR A 363 38.07 -16.99 -70.60
C THR A 363 37.48 -18.38 -70.32
N ASN A 364 37.14 -18.67 -69.06
CA ASN A 364 36.46 -19.91 -68.66
C ASN A 364 35.03 -20.02 -69.20
N LEU A 365 34.28 -18.91 -69.28
CA LEU A 365 32.96 -18.84 -69.93
C LEU A 365 33.04 -19.15 -71.43
N GLY A 366 34.14 -18.80 -72.10
CA GLY A 366 34.40 -19.13 -73.49
C GLY A 366 34.66 -20.63 -73.73
N LEU A 367 35.07 -21.37 -72.71
CA LEU A 367 35.38 -22.81 -72.77
C LEU A 367 34.16 -23.71 -72.49
N LEU A 368 33.02 -23.14 -72.07
CA LEU A 368 31.77 -23.87 -71.86
C LEU A 368 31.07 -24.20 -73.20
N LYS A 369 30.68 -25.47 -73.41
CA LYS A 369 30.00 -25.93 -74.63
C LYS A 369 28.65 -25.21 -74.86
N PRO A 370 28.27 -24.94 -76.12
CA PRO A 370 27.05 -24.18 -76.42
C PRO A 370 25.79 -25.06 -76.36
N ALA A 371 25.10 -25.12 -75.21
CA ALA A 371 23.64 -25.30 -75.11
C ALA A 371 23.12 -25.20 -73.66
N PRO A 372 21.89 -24.70 -73.42
CA PRO A 372 21.24 -23.58 -74.07
C PRO A 372 21.49 -22.30 -73.26
N ARG A 373 22.03 -21.27 -73.91
CA ARG A 373 21.93 -19.90 -73.40
C ARG A 373 20.44 -19.56 -73.43
N CYS A 374 19.79 -19.53 -72.25
CA CYS A 374 18.38 -19.21 -72.14
C CYS A 374 18.18 -17.76 -72.63
N SER A 375 17.78 -17.61 -73.89
CA SER A 375 17.27 -16.37 -74.46
C SER A 375 15.89 -16.08 -73.89
N ARG A 376 15.84 -15.73 -72.60
CA ARG A 376 14.67 -15.04 -72.06
C ARG A 376 14.89 -13.57 -72.32
N ALA A 377 14.49 -13.14 -73.52
CA ALA A 377 14.42 -11.72 -73.88
C ALA A 377 13.67 -10.97 -72.76
N ALA A 378 14.30 -9.94 -72.22
CA ALA A 378 13.67 -9.03 -71.27
C ALA A 378 12.45 -8.38 -71.94
N PRO A 379 11.27 -8.34 -71.30
CA PRO A 379 10.19 -7.49 -71.79
C PRO A 379 10.62 -6.01 -71.68
N PRO A 380 10.18 -5.13 -72.59
CA PRO A 380 10.60 -3.73 -72.58
C PRO A 380 10.08 -3.02 -71.33
N LEU A 381 10.93 -2.19 -70.73
CA LEU A 381 10.53 -1.23 -69.69
C LEU A 381 9.38 -0.34 -70.22
N PRO A 382 8.29 -0.14 -69.45
CA PRO A 382 7.28 0.83 -69.82
C PRO A 382 7.89 2.23 -69.76
N ARG A 383 7.86 2.94 -70.90
CA ARG A 383 8.17 4.37 -70.94
C ARG A 383 7.11 5.12 -70.14
N LEU A 384 7.55 5.80 -69.08
CA LEU A 384 6.82 6.88 -68.45
C LEU A 384 6.48 7.94 -69.52
N ARG A 385 5.19 8.26 -69.63
CA ARG A 385 4.68 9.49 -70.22
C ARG A 385 3.87 10.21 -69.16
#